data_AF-A0A258V9E5-F1
#
_entry.id   AF-A0A258V9E5-F1
#
_cell.length_a   1.000
_cell.length_b   1.000
_cell.length_c   1.000
_cell.angle_alpha   90.00
_cell.angle_beta   90.00
_cell.angle_gamma   90.00
#
_symmetry.space_group_name_H-M   'P 1'
#
loop_
_entity.id
_entity.type
_entity.pdbx_description
1 polymer ?
#
loop_
_entity_poly.entity_id
_entity_poly.type
_entity_poly.pdbx_seq_one_letter_code
_entity_poly.pdbx_strand_id
1 'polypeptide(L)'
;MPLHLISPFDRPLDTRPDEGFETPSAKSWRQHAADTCYILVKAGGFLGSTYLMTLGLPLLFFLLISGGSVDLLFAQIENLAGRFLTADPVRKAGFVEELKFAAVGLATLLAVWRLPRFLNEVATRLQGEKL
;
A
#
# COMPACT_ATOMS: atom_id res chain seq x y z
N MET A 1 40.34 70.47 0.15
CA MET A 1 39.07 69.86 0.59
C MET A 1 38.12 69.81 -0.60
N PRO A 2 37.95 68.67 -1.28
CA PRO A 2 36.94 68.53 -2.33
C PRO A 2 35.60 68.09 -1.72
N LEU A 3 34.54 68.85 -2.01
CA LEU A 3 33.15 68.51 -1.66
C LEU A 3 32.71 67.32 -2.52
N HIS A 4 32.54 66.17 -1.87
CA HIS A 4 31.99 64.96 -2.48
C HIS A 4 30.49 65.17 -2.71
N LEU A 5 30.13 65.54 -3.94
CA LEU A 5 28.74 65.74 -4.35
C LEU A 5 28.07 64.36 -4.41
N ILE A 6 27.34 63.99 -3.34
CA ILE A 6 26.54 62.77 -3.31
C ILE A 6 25.36 62.97 -4.26
N SER A 7 25.39 62.27 -5.38
CA SER A 7 24.31 62.22 -6.36
C SER A 7 23.12 61.45 -5.74
N PRO A 8 21.88 61.96 -5.80
CA PRO A 8 20.70 61.29 -5.20
C PRO A 8 20.33 59.96 -5.87
N PHE A 9 21.06 59.55 -6.91
CA PHE A 9 20.86 58.32 -7.67
C PHE A 9 21.67 57.12 -7.15
N ASP A 10 22.61 57.33 -6.21
CA ASP A 10 23.39 56.25 -5.57
C ASP A 10 22.71 55.63 -4.34
N ARG A 11 21.42 55.90 -4.13
CA ARG A 11 20.65 55.14 -3.15
C ARG A 11 20.47 53.74 -3.75
N PRO A 12 21.10 52.66 -3.24
CA PRO A 12 20.62 51.33 -3.58
C PRO A 12 19.14 51.36 -3.25
N LEU A 13 18.32 51.05 -4.25
CA LEU A 13 16.91 50.78 -4.02
C LEU A 13 16.88 49.82 -2.83
N ASP A 14 16.40 50.30 -1.69
CA ASP A 14 15.68 49.45 -0.76
C ASP A 14 14.51 48.91 -1.59
N THR A 15 14.78 47.86 -2.36
CA THR A 15 13.81 46.83 -2.68
C THR A 15 13.45 46.26 -1.33
N ARG A 16 12.53 46.99 -0.68
CA ARG A 16 11.50 46.48 0.21
C ARG A 16 11.28 45.05 -0.24
N PRO A 17 11.50 44.04 0.64
CA PRO A 17 11.36 42.66 0.23
C PRO A 17 10.02 42.58 -0.46
N ASP A 18 10.07 42.32 -1.76
CA ASP A 18 8.93 41.95 -2.55
C ASP A 18 8.37 40.80 -1.72
N GLU A 19 7.32 41.12 -0.97
CA GLU A 19 6.40 40.17 -0.42
C GLU A 19 5.89 39.48 -1.67
N GLY A 20 6.68 38.49 -2.11
CA GLY A 20 6.20 37.44 -2.95
C GLY A 20 4.92 37.06 -2.28
N PHE A 21 3.83 37.20 -3.03
CA PHE A 21 2.67 36.38 -2.78
C PHE A 21 3.21 34.94 -2.82
N GLU A 22 3.73 34.48 -1.68
CA GLU A 22 3.83 33.09 -1.35
C GLU A 22 2.43 32.60 -1.67
N THR A 23 2.32 31.81 -2.72
CA THR A 23 1.12 31.04 -3.00
C THR A 23 1.27 29.80 -2.14
N PRO A 24 0.90 29.83 -0.83
CA PRO A 24 1.34 28.83 0.13
C PRO A 24 0.50 27.55 -0.03
N SER A 25 -0.57 27.61 -0.84
CA SER A 25 -1.60 26.58 -0.95
C SER A 25 -1.36 25.60 -2.10
N ALA A 26 -0.89 26.06 -3.27
CA ALA A 26 -0.75 25.19 -4.44
C ALA A 26 0.40 24.16 -4.30
N LYS A 27 1.50 24.54 -3.64
CA LYS A 27 2.63 23.63 -3.39
C LYS A 27 2.30 22.61 -2.29
N SER A 28 1.66 23.06 -1.21
CA SER A 28 1.20 22.19 -0.11
C SER A 28 0.15 21.17 -0.58
N TRP A 29 -0.85 21.58 -1.36
CA TRP A 29 -1.88 20.66 -1.88
C TRP A 29 -1.29 19.60 -2.82
N ARG A 30 -0.37 19.99 -3.70
CA ARG A 30 0.32 19.05 -4.60
C ARG A 30 1.19 18.07 -3.83
N GLN A 31 1.85 18.51 -2.75
CA GLN A 31 2.65 17.64 -1.90
C GLN A 31 1.77 16.64 -1.14
N HIS A 32 0.67 17.08 -0.54
CA HIS A 32 -0.30 16.17 0.09
C HIS A 32 -0.92 15.17 -0.89
N ALA A 33 -1.20 15.59 -2.13
CA ALA A 33 -1.68 14.69 -3.18
C ALA A 33 -0.61 13.66 -3.58
N ALA A 34 0.66 14.06 -3.65
CA ALA A 34 1.78 13.17 -3.94
C ALA A 34 1.99 12.14 -2.80
N ASP A 35 1.98 12.59 -1.54
CA ASP A 35 2.05 11.72 -0.36
C ASP A 35 0.92 10.69 -0.35
N THR A 36 -0.31 11.13 -0.60
CA THR A 36 -1.49 10.26 -0.63
C THR A 36 -1.39 9.25 -1.77
N CYS A 37 -0.96 9.67 -2.95
CA CYS A 37 -0.73 8.79 -4.10
C CYS A 37 0.33 7.72 -3.78
N TYR A 38 1.44 8.13 -3.16
CA TYR A 38 2.50 7.23 -2.73
C TYR A 38 1.98 6.17 -1.74
N ILE A 39 1.25 6.61 -0.71
CA ILE A 39 0.64 5.72 0.29
C ILE A 39 -0.31 4.73 -0.38
N LEU A 40 -1.17 5.18 -1.30
CA LEU A 40 -2.12 4.32 -2.00
C LEU A 40 -1.42 3.25 -2.86
N VAL A 41 -0.37 3.62 -3.60
CA VAL A 41 0.40 2.65 -4.41
C VAL A 41 1.10 1.63 -3.51
N LYS A 42 1.74 2.09 -2.43
CA LYS A 42 2.41 1.22 -1.45
C LYS A 42 1.41 0.29 -0.76
N ALA A 43 0.28 0.83 -0.30
CA ALA A 43 -0.79 0.07 0.33
C ALA A 43 -1.41 -0.94 -0.65
N GLY A 44 -1.64 -0.54 -1.91
CA GLY A 44 -2.10 -1.44 -2.97
C GLY A 44 -1.15 -2.61 -3.19
N GLY A 45 0.16 -2.37 -3.22
CA GLY A 45 1.17 -3.44 -3.29
C GLY A 45 1.17 -4.35 -2.05
N PHE A 46 0.98 -3.79 -0.86
CA PHE A 46 0.83 -4.55 0.37
C PHE A 46 -0.41 -5.44 0.36
N LEU A 47 -1.58 -4.88 0.02
CA LEU A 47 -2.83 -5.63 -0.08
C LEU A 47 -2.75 -6.70 -1.17
N GLY A 48 -2.25 -6.34 -2.36
CA GLY A 48 -2.12 -7.27 -3.47
C GLY A 48 -1.20 -8.45 -3.16
N SER A 49 -0.04 -8.20 -2.55
CA SER A 49 0.86 -9.27 -2.11
C SER A 49 0.28 -10.13 -0.99
N THR A 50 -0.41 -9.51 -0.03
CA THR A 50 -1.11 -10.24 1.05
C THR A 50 -2.24 -11.11 0.50
N TYR A 51 -2.99 -10.61 -0.48
CA TYR A 51 -4.03 -11.36 -1.17
C TYR A 51 -3.45 -12.56 -1.94
N LEU A 52 -2.37 -12.36 -2.69
CA LEU A 52 -1.69 -13.45 -3.40
C LEU A 52 -1.13 -14.49 -2.42
N MET A 53 -0.61 -14.09 -1.27
CA MET A 53 -0.19 -15.04 -0.23
C MET A 53 -1.39 -15.80 0.35
N THR A 54 -2.49 -15.11 0.64
CA THR A 54 -3.71 -15.72 1.21
C THR A 54 -4.28 -16.80 0.28
N LEU A 55 -4.27 -16.58 -1.04
CA LEU A 55 -4.71 -17.60 -2.00
C LEU A 55 -3.61 -18.62 -2.34
N GLY A 56 -2.35 -18.18 -2.38
CA GLY A 56 -1.21 -19.01 -2.75
C GLY A 56 -0.84 -20.03 -1.67
N LEU A 57 -0.95 -19.69 -0.38
CA LEU A 57 -0.62 -20.61 0.71
C LEU A 57 -1.49 -21.89 0.68
N PRO A 58 -2.83 -21.79 0.60
CA PRO A 58 -3.68 -22.97 0.44
C PRO A 58 -3.32 -23.76 -0.82
N LEU A 59 -3.09 -23.09 -1.95
CA LEU A 59 -2.70 -23.76 -3.20
C LEU A 59 -1.38 -24.56 -3.03
N LEU A 60 -0.37 -23.94 -2.44
CA LEU A 60 0.92 -24.58 -2.15
C LEU A 60 0.77 -25.72 -1.15
N PHE A 61 -0.10 -25.59 -0.15
CA PHE A 61 -0.39 -26.64 0.81
C PHE A 61 -0.98 -27.89 0.13
N PHE A 62 -1.98 -27.73 -0.75
CA PHE A 62 -2.52 -28.85 -1.52
C PHE A 62 -1.50 -29.45 -2.48
N LEU A 63 -0.67 -28.62 -3.12
CA LEU A 63 0.40 -29.09 -3.99
C LEU A 63 1.46 -29.89 -3.21
N LEU A 64 1.79 -29.45 -2.00
CA LEU A 64 2.75 -30.14 -1.12
C LEU A 64 2.20 -31.52 -0.70
N ILE A 65 0.93 -31.61 -0.29
CA ILE A 65 0.27 -32.88 0.03
C ILE A 65 0.21 -33.80 -1.19
N SER A 66 0.08 -33.23 -2.38
CA SER A 66 0.09 -33.94 -3.66
C SER A 66 1.49 -34.39 -4.10
N GLY A 67 2.52 -34.20 -3.27
CA GLY A 67 3.91 -34.53 -3.60
C GLY A 67 4.49 -33.69 -4.75
N GLY A 68 3.91 -32.51 -5.01
CA GLY A 68 4.27 -31.67 -6.17
C GLY A 68 3.61 -32.08 -7.49
N SER A 69 2.80 -33.15 -7.52
CA SER A 69 2.07 -33.56 -8.72
C SER A 69 0.85 -32.69 -8.96
N VAL A 70 0.76 -32.14 -10.16
CA VAL A 70 -0.39 -31.34 -10.60
C VAL A 70 -1.62 -32.23 -10.82
N ASP A 71 -1.44 -33.46 -11.33
CA ASP A 71 -2.55 -34.41 -11.53
C ASP A 71 -3.24 -34.76 -10.21
N LEU A 72 -2.46 -35.04 -9.16
CA LEU A 72 -3.00 -35.31 -7.84
C LEU A 72 -3.65 -34.08 -7.22
N LEU A 73 -3.10 -32.88 -7.43
CA LEU A 73 -3.73 -31.63 -7.00
C LEU A 73 -5.13 -31.47 -7.62
N PHE A 74 -5.26 -31.69 -8.94
CA PHE A 74 -6.56 -31.64 -9.61
C PHE A 74 -7.51 -32.74 -9.15
N ALA A 75 -7.01 -33.94 -8.86
CA ALA A 75 -7.83 -35.01 -8.28
C ALA A 75 -8.40 -34.61 -6.89
N GLN A 76 -7.62 -33.91 -6.06
CA GLN A 76 -8.10 -33.38 -4.78
C GLN A 76 -9.16 -32.29 -4.99
N ILE A 77 -8.96 -31.38 -5.95
CA ILE A 77 -9.92 -30.34 -6.29
C ILE A 77 -11.22 -30.95 -6.83
N GLU A 78 -11.13 -31.96 -7.70
CA GLU A 78 -12.28 -32.69 -8.23
C GLU A 78 -13.05 -33.38 -7.11
N ASN A 79 -12.35 -34.03 -6.17
CA ASN A 79 -13.00 -34.65 -5.02
C ASN A 79 -13.75 -33.61 -4.18
N LEU A 80 -13.10 -32.48 -3.86
CA LEU A 80 -13.68 -31.40 -3.09
C LEU A 80 -14.91 -30.80 -3.80
N ALA A 81 -14.78 -30.51 -5.10
CA ALA A 81 -15.86 -29.96 -5.92
C ALA A 81 -17.03 -30.94 -6.00
N GLY A 82 -16.77 -32.23 -6.23
CA GLY A 82 -17.79 -33.27 -6.25
C GLY A 82 -18.55 -33.35 -4.92
N ARG A 83 -17.85 -33.31 -3.78
CA ARG A 83 -18.47 -33.30 -2.44
C ARG A 83 -19.26 -32.01 -2.20
N PHE A 84 -18.74 -30.87 -2.61
CA PHE A 84 -19.44 -29.60 -2.48
C PHE A 84 -20.71 -29.55 -3.34
N LEU A 85 -20.66 -29.97 -4.61
CA LEU A 85 -21.79 -29.93 -5.53
C LEU A 85 -22.92 -30.87 -5.11
N THR A 86 -22.58 -32.04 -4.58
CA THR A 86 -23.55 -33.04 -4.10
C THR A 86 -24.13 -32.74 -2.71
N ALA A 87 -23.55 -31.79 -1.97
CA ALA A 87 -24.02 -31.44 -0.64
C ALA A 87 -25.35 -30.67 -0.65
N ASP A 88 -26.10 -30.82 0.45
CA ASP A 88 -27.32 -30.06 0.71
C ASP A 88 -27.04 -28.54 0.81
N PRO A 89 -28.02 -27.66 0.51
CA PRO A 89 -27.84 -26.20 0.53
C PRO A 89 -27.32 -25.66 1.87
N VAL A 90 -27.77 -26.23 2.99
CA VAL A 90 -27.33 -25.82 4.34
C VAL A 90 -25.84 -26.12 4.56
N ARG A 91 -25.38 -27.29 4.12
CA ARG A 91 -23.96 -27.69 4.23
C ARG A 91 -23.07 -26.86 3.32
N LYS A 92 -23.55 -26.54 2.11
CA LYS A 92 -22.87 -25.62 1.19
C LYS A 92 -22.67 -24.24 1.82
N ALA A 93 -23.71 -23.68 2.43
CA ALA A 93 -23.64 -22.39 3.09
C ALA A 93 -22.63 -22.39 4.25
N GLY A 94 -22.69 -23.42 5.11
CA GLY A 94 -21.74 -23.58 6.22
C GLY A 94 -20.29 -23.70 5.74
N PHE A 95 -20.02 -24.51 4.71
CA PHE A 95 -18.68 -24.62 4.13
C PHE A 95 -18.17 -23.28 3.58
N VAL A 96 -19.00 -22.53 2.87
CA VAL A 96 -18.62 -21.21 2.34
C VAL A 96 -18.36 -20.22 3.46
N GLU A 97 -19.13 -20.27 4.55
CA GLU A 97 -18.92 -19.43 5.73
C GLU A 97 -17.59 -19.75 6.42
N GLU A 98 -17.32 -21.02 6.71
CA GLU A 98 -16.05 -21.48 7.27
C GLU A 98 -14.86 -21.10 6.38
N LEU A 99 -15.01 -21.27 5.05
CA LEU A 99 -13.97 -20.89 4.09
C LEU A 99 -13.70 -19.38 4.11
N LYS A 100 -14.74 -18.54 4.22
CA LYS A 100 -14.58 -17.09 4.37
C LYS A 100 -13.85 -16.75 5.66
N PHE A 101 -14.22 -17.34 6.78
CA PHE A 101 -13.55 -17.11 8.06
C PHE A 101 -12.08 -17.55 8.01
N ALA A 102 -11.79 -18.70 7.41
CA ALA A 102 -10.42 -19.16 7.23
C ALA A 102 -9.61 -18.21 6.34
N ALA A 103 -10.17 -17.77 5.21
CA ALA A 103 -9.52 -16.84 4.29
C ALA A 103 -9.27 -15.47 4.92
N VAL A 104 -10.27 -14.91 5.60
CA VAL A 104 -10.14 -13.63 6.33
C VAL A 104 -9.14 -13.75 7.46
N GLY A 105 -9.21 -14.82 8.25
CA GLY A 105 -8.27 -15.08 9.35
C GLY A 105 -6.83 -15.17 8.83
N LEU A 106 -6.59 -15.91 7.75
CA LEU A 106 -5.28 -16.02 7.12
C LEU A 106 -4.79 -14.66 6.60
N ALA A 107 -5.64 -13.92 5.89
CA ALA A 107 -5.31 -12.59 5.39
C ALA A 107 -4.97 -11.61 6.52
N THR A 108 -5.74 -11.61 7.60
CA THR A 108 -5.50 -10.77 8.78
C THR A 108 -4.21 -11.14 9.46
N LEU A 109 -3.92 -12.44 9.66
CA LEU A 109 -2.67 -12.89 10.26
C LEU A 109 -1.45 -12.46 9.43
N LEU A 110 -1.50 -12.67 8.11
CA LEU A 110 -0.45 -12.24 7.19
C LEU A 110 -0.28 -10.71 7.20
N ALA A 111 -1.39 -9.98 7.20
CA ALA A 111 -1.38 -8.52 7.27
C ALA A 111 -0.73 -8.03 8.57
N VAL A 112 -1.18 -8.52 9.73
CA VAL A 112 -0.63 -8.14 11.06
C VAL A 112 0.86 -8.47 11.14
N TRP A 113 1.27 -9.63 10.65
CA TRP A 113 2.68 -10.03 10.64
C TRP A 113 3.55 -9.13 9.76
N ARG A 114 3.03 -8.67 8.62
CA ARG A 114 3.76 -7.84 7.65
C ARG A 114 3.66 -6.34 7.93
N LEU A 115 2.63 -5.92 8.66
CA LEU A 115 2.32 -4.52 8.99
C LEU A 115 3.49 -3.73 9.57
N PRO A 116 4.26 -4.21 10.59
CA PRO A 116 5.33 -3.40 11.18
C PRO A 116 6.42 -3.04 10.18
N ARG A 117 6.79 -3.98 9.29
CA ARG A 117 7.78 -3.72 8.23
C ARG A 117 7.26 -2.69 7.23
N PHE A 118 6.00 -2.83 6.82
CA PHE A 118 5.37 -1.89 5.90
C PHE A 118 5.31 -0.47 6.46
N LEU A 119 4.88 -0.33 7.72
CA LEU A 119 4.80 0.97 8.40
C LEU A 119 6.18 1.62 8.54
N ASN A 120 7.22 0.85 8.89
CA ASN A 120 8.58 1.36 8.99
C ASN A 120 9.11 1.84 7.63
N GLU A 121 8.84 1.11 6.54
CA GLU A 121 9.24 1.53 5.19
C GLU A 121 8.55 2.82 4.75
N VAL A 122 7.25 2.97 5.04
CA VAL A 122 6.48 4.18 4.70
C VAL A 122 6.94 5.36 5.55
N ALA A 123 7.09 5.18 6.86
CA ALA A 123 7.53 6.23 7.78
C ALA A 123 8.92 6.77 7.42
N THR A 124 9.87 5.88 7.14
CA THR A 124 11.24 6.26 6.76
C THR A 124 11.26 7.10 5.47
N ARG A 125 10.43 6.75 4.48
CA ARG A 125 10.37 7.45 3.19
C ARG A 125 9.70 8.82 3.29
N LEU A 126 8.62 8.94 4.07
CA LEU A 126 7.95 10.22 4.31
C LEU A 126 8.79 11.18 5.16
N GLN A 127 9.61 10.68 6.09
CA GLN A 127 10.54 11.50 6.85
C GLN A 127 11.72 11.99 6.01
N GLY A 128 12.21 11.16 5.07
CA GLY A 128 13.29 11.53 4.16
C GLY A 128 12.94 12.61 3.14
N GLU A 129 11.66 12.87 2.89
CA GLU A 129 11.20 13.97 2.00
C GLU A 129 11.14 15.33 2.72
N LYS A 130 11.29 15.37 4.06
CA LYS A 130 11.21 16.60 4.86
C LYS A 130 12.57 17.29 5.10
N LEU A 131 13.66 16.76 4.55
CA LEU A 131 15.04 17.32 4.61
C LEU A 131 15.42 17.92 3.26
#